data_AF-A0A0B8Q2K0-F1
#
_entry.id   AF-A0A0B8Q2K0-F1
#
_cell.length_a   1.000
_cell.length_b   1.000
_cell.length_c   1.000
_cell.angle_alpha   90.00
_cell.angle_beta   90.00
_cell.angle_gamma   90.00
#
_symmetry.space_group_name_H-M   'P 1'
#
loop_
_entity.id
_entity.type
_entity.pdbx_description
1 polymer ?
#
loop_
_entity_poly.entity_id
_entity_poly.type
_entity_poly.pdbx_seq_one_letter_code
_entity_poly.pdbx_strand_id
1 'polypeptide(L)'
;MPYSVVSGFMSGIGVILVILQLAPILGSAAPAGGVIGTIKALPELIVNIDFKELFLGLLTLGILFFLPKKYRQHVPPQLVALVAVTLLSVLIFDNDSIRRIGEIPAGLPSLVMPTFNSEILTAMVIDAWC
;
A
#
# COMPACT_ATOMS: atom_id res chain seq x y z
N MET A 1 -23.74 -14.08 -8.61
CA MET A 1 -22.88 -15.02 -7.85
C MET A 1 -23.40 -15.17 -6.43
N PRO A 2 -23.26 -16.31 -5.76
CA PRO A 2 -23.71 -16.51 -4.38
C PRO A 2 -23.02 -15.53 -3.42
N TYR A 3 -23.74 -15.04 -2.41
CA TYR A 3 -23.19 -14.11 -1.40
C TYR A 3 -21.95 -14.66 -0.68
N SER A 4 -21.92 -15.98 -0.44
CA SER A 4 -20.80 -16.69 0.16
C SER A 4 -19.50 -16.53 -0.64
N VAL A 5 -19.58 -16.51 -1.98
CA VAL A 5 -18.41 -16.37 -2.86
C VAL A 5 -17.87 -14.94 -2.83
N VAL A 6 -18.77 -13.94 -2.92
CA VAL A 6 -18.38 -12.53 -2.90
C VAL A 6 -17.75 -12.17 -1.56
N SER A 7 -18.35 -12.60 -0.44
CA SER A 7 -17.80 -12.37 0.90
C SER A 7 -16.45 -13.07 1.09
N GLY A 8 -16.29 -14.30 0.58
CA GLY A 8 -15.04 -15.04 0.65
C GLY A 8 -13.92 -14.34 -0.15
N PHE A 9 -14.22 -13.91 -1.37
CA PHE A 9 -13.28 -13.20 -2.23
C PHE A 9 -12.84 -11.85 -1.63
N MET A 10 -13.80 -11.04 -1.18
CA MET A 10 -13.50 -9.74 -0.55
C MET A 10 -12.67 -9.89 0.73
N SER A 11 -12.97 -10.89 1.56
CA SER A 11 -12.18 -11.19 2.76
C SER A 11 -10.76 -11.65 2.41
N GLY A 12 -10.63 -12.52 1.40
CA GLY A 12 -9.33 -12.97 0.90
C GLY A 12 -8.44 -11.83 0.43
N ILE A 13 -8.98 -10.91 -0.39
CA ILE A 13 -8.24 -9.70 -0.80
C ILE A 13 -7.87 -8.84 0.40
N GLY A 14 -8.77 -8.68 1.38
CA GLY A 14 -8.48 -7.95 2.61
C GLY A 14 -7.26 -8.51 3.35
N VAL A 15 -7.18 -9.82 3.52
CA VAL A 15 -6.04 -10.50 4.16
C VAL A 15 -4.76 -10.31 3.35
N ILE A 16 -4.84 -10.45 2.01
CA ILE A 16 -3.70 -10.22 1.11
C ILE A 16 -3.15 -8.80 1.28
N LEU A 17 -4.02 -7.79 1.28
CA LEU A 17 -3.64 -6.39 1.46
C LEU A 17 -2.98 -6.17 2.82
N VAL A 18 -3.54 -6.71 3.90
CA VAL A 18 -2.94 -6.58 5.24
C VAL A 18 -1.52 -7.16 5.26
N ILE A 19 -1.30 -8.35 4.68
CA ILE A 19 0.03 -8.98 4.65
C ILE A 19 1.01 -8.13 3.84
N LEU A 20 0.61 -7.66 2.65
CA LEU A 20 1.49 -6.86 1.79
C LEU A 20 1.86 -5.51 2.40
N GLN A 21 1.01 -4.95 3.26
CA GLN A 21 1.29 -3.69 3.96
C GLN A 21 2.23 -3.86 5.15
N LEU A 22 2.51 -5.08 5.62
CA LEU A 22 3.46 -5.30 6.73
C LEU A 22 4.87 -4.84 6.37
N ALA A 23 5.34 -5.12 5.15
CA ALA A 23 6.69 -4.72 4.74
C ALA A 23 6.89 -3.20 4.73
N PRO A 24 6.02 -2.40 4.08
CA PRO A 24 6.09 -0.94 4.15
C PRO A 24 5.96 -0.37 5.57
N ILE A 25 5.08 -0.94 6.40
CA ILE A 25 4.93 -0.47 7.80
C ILE A 25 6.20 -0.71 8.61
N LEU A 26 6.96 -1.76 8.31
CA LEU A 26 8.21 -2.09 9.01
C LEU A 26 9.43 -1.33 8.47
N GLY A 27 9.28 -0.47 7.46
CA GLY A 27 10.39 0.32 6.92
C GLY A 27 11.02 -0.22 5.64
N SER A 28 10.41 -1.21 5.01
CA SER A 28 10.99 -1.98 3.91
C SER A 28 10.10 -2.00 2.67
N ALA A 29 10.72 -2.06 1.49
CA ALA A 29 9.95 -2.29 0.26
C ALA A 29 9.31 -3.68 0.29
N ALA A 30 8.12 -3.80 -0.30
CA ALA A 30 7.44 -5.09 -0.42
C ALA A 30 8.33 -6.09 -1.20
N PRO A 31 8.68 -7.24 -0.62
CA PRO A 31 9.52 -8.24 -1.28
C PRO A 31 8.88 -8.77 -2.57
N ALA A 32 9.73 -9.18 -3.52
CA ALA A 32 9.28 -9.88 -4.72
C ALA A 32 8.58 -11.20 -4.35
N GLY A 33 7.56 -11.60 -5.14
CA GLY A 33 6.79 -12.83 -4.89
C GLY A 33 5.51 -12.64 -4.06
N GLY A 34 5.04 -11.40 -3.91
CA GLY A 34 3.73 -11.09 -3.33
C GLY A 34 3.60 -11.55 -1.87
N VAL A 35 2.47 -12.19 -1.55
CA VAL A 35 2.14 -12.61 -0.18
C VAL A 35 3.15 -13.63 0.35
N ILE A 36 3.49 -14.64 -0.44
CA ILE A 36 4.43 -15.69 -0.04
C ILE A 36 5.83 -15.12 0.18
N GLY A 37 6.27 -14.21 -0.70
CA GLY A 37 7.54 -13.50 -0.54
C GLY A 37 7.59 -12.68 0.74
N THR A 38 6.50 -11.95 1.04
CA THR A 38 6.39 -11.13 2.25
C THR A 38 6.43 -11.97 3.52
N ILE A 39 5.73 -13.11 3.56
CA ILE A 39 5.75 -14.01 4.73
C ILE A 39 7.14 -14.62 4.94
N LYS A 40 7.83 -15.03 3.87
CA LYS A 40 9.18 -15.59 3.97
C LYS A 40 10.21 -14.57 4.46
N ALA A 41 10.09 -13.32 4.01
CA ALA A 41 10.98 -12.23 4.41
C ALA A 41 10.64 -11.64 5.79
N LEU A 42 9.47 -11.97 6.36
CA LEU A 42 8.98 -11.40 7.61
C LEU A 42 9.98 -11.44 8.79
N PRO A 43 10.74 -12.54 9.02
CA PRO A 43 11.74 -12.56 10.08
C PRO A 43 12.85 -11.51 9.87
N GLU A 44 13.30 -11.34 8.63
CA GLU A 44 14.33 -10.36 8.26
C GLU A 44 13.80 -8.93 8.35
N LEU A 45 12.55 -8.71 7.96
CA LEU A 45 11.85 -7.43 8.08
C LEU A 45 11.71 -6.98 9.54
N ILE A 46 11.48 -7.92 10.47
CA ILE A 46 11.37 -7.63 11.90
C ILE A 46 12.74 -7.28 12.52
N VAL A 47 13.83 -7.87 12.02
CA VAL A 47 15.19 -7.55 12.50
C VAL A 47 15.63 -6.17 11.99
N ASN A 48 15.26 -5.82 10.76
CA ASN A 48 15.66 -4.56 10.12
C ASN A 48 14.54 -3.50 10.14
N ILE A 49 13.87 -3.34 11.28
CA ILE A 49 12.78 -2.37 11.42
C ILE A 49 13.34 -0.94 11.39
N ASP A 50 12.77 -0.10 10.54
CA ASP A 50 12.91 1.35 10.66
C ASP A 50 11.82 1.90 11.60
N PHE A 51 12.24 2.33 12.79
CA PHE A 51 11.32 2.86 13.80
C PHE A 51 10.61 4.14 13.37
N LYS A 52 11.17 4.92 12.43
CA LYS A 52 10.55 6.16 11.92
C LYS A 52 9.36 5.82 11.03
N GLU A 53 9.54 4.88 10.10
CA GLU A 53 8.46 4.41 9.22
C GLU A 53 7.37 3.68 10.00
N LEU A 54 7.77 2.85 10.98
CA LEU A 54 6.83 2.19 11.90
C LEU A 54 5.99 3.21 12.69
N PHE A 55 6.64 4.26 13.22
CA PHE A 55 5.95 5.31 13.94
C PHE A 55 4.93 6.04 13.05
N LEU A 56 5.31 6.42 11.83
CA LEU A 56 4.39 7.06 10.88
C LEU A 56 3.23 6.12 10.50
N GLY A 57 3.51 4.84 10.27
CA GLY A 57 2.49 3.81 10.00
C GLY A 57 1.50 3.67 11.15
N LEU A 58 1.98 3.54 12.39
CA LEU A 58 1.12 3.47 13.58
C LEU A 58 0.32 4.77 13.78
N LEU A 59 0.91 5.93 13.48
CA LEU A 59 0.23 7.22 13.55
C LEU A 59 -0.92 7.27 12.52
N THR A 60 -0.71 6.82 11.28
CA THR A 60 -1.77 6.75 10.27
C THR A 60 -2.94 5.88 10.74
N LEU A 61 -2.66 4.70 11.29
CA LEU A 61 -3.69 3.81 11.86
C LEU A 61 -4.38 4.46 13.05
N GLY A 62 -3.63 5.13 13.92
CA GLY A 62 -4.15 5.88 15.05
C GLY A 62 -5.16 6.94 14.61
N ILE A 63 -4.84 7.75 13.60
CA ILE A 63 -5.78 8.73 13.04
C ILE A 63 -7.02 8.02 12.50
N LEU A 64 -6.88 6.95 11.71
CA LEU A 64 -8.01 6.24 11.11
C LEU A 64 -9.01 5.70 12.15
N PHE A 65 -8.51 5.13 13.25
CA PHE A 65 -9.37 4.56 14.29
C PHE A 65 -9.90 5.60 15.29
N PHE A 66 -9.07 6.54 15.72
CA PHE A 66 -9.41 7.50 16.78
C PHE A 66 -10.01 8.83 16.28
N LEU A 67 -10.09 9.08 14.96
CA LEU A 67 -10.71 10.31 14.46
C LEU A 67 -12.19 10.39 14.88
N PRO A 68 -12.63 11.46 15.59
CA PRO A 68 -13.99 11.58 16.09
C PRO A 68 -15.02 11.58 14.96
N LYS A 69 -16.18 10.95 15.21
CA LYS A 69 -17.27 10.85 14.23
C LYS A 69 -17.74 12.22 13.70
N LYS A 70 -17.65 13.28 14.50
CA LYS A 70 -18.02 14.65 14.11
C LYS A 70 -17.19 15.18 12.93
N TYR A 71 -15.87 14.92 12.93
CA TYR A 71 -14.98 15.36 11.85
C TYR A 71 -15.09 14.46 10.62
N ARG A 72 -15.37 13.17 10.83
CA ARG A 72 -15.56 12.17 9.77
C ARG A 72 -16.71 12.48 8.81
N GLN A 73 -17.69 13.27 9.25
CA GLN A 73 -18.82 13.69 8.42
C GLN A 73 -18.44 14.72 7.36
N HIS A 74 -17.36 15.48 7.57
CA HIS A 74 -16.93 16.55 6.65
C HIS A 74 -15.75 16.12 5.80
N VAL A 75 -14.81 15.36 6.37
CA VAL A 75 -13.58 14.95 5.68
C VAL A 75 -13.33 13.45 5.88
N PRO A 76 -12.99 12.71 4.82
CA PRO A 76 -12.58 11.32 4.93
C PRO A 76 -11.36 11.17 5.85
N PRO A 77 -11.35 10.22 6.79
CA PRO A 77 -10.26 10.05 7.74
C PRO A 77 -8.93 9.71 7.05
N GLN A 78 -8.97 9.05 5.89
CA GLN A 78 -7.80 8.74 5.07
C GLN A 78 -7.10 10.03 4.59
N LEU A 79 -7.87 11.04 4.20
CA LEU A 79 -7.32 12.31 3.73
C LEU A 79 -6.70 13.10 4.89
N VAL A 80 -7.35 13.07 6.06
CA VAL A 80 -6.78 13.66 7.29
C VAL A 80 -5.46 12.98 7.66
N ALA A 81 -5.42 11.65 7.64
CA ALA A 81 -4.20 10.88 7.91
C ALA A 81 -3.09 11.22 6.92
N LEU A 82 -3.40 11.25 5.62
CA LEU A 82 -2.44 11.58 4.57
C LEU A 82 -1.83 12.97 4.80
N VAL A 83 -2.64 14.01 4.97
CA VAL A 83 -2.16 15.39 5.14
C VAL A 83 -1.40 15.56 6.46
N ALA A 84 -1.95 15.05 7.56
CA ALA A 84 -1.32 15.22 8.88
C ALA A 84 0.03 14.48 8.97
N VAL A 85 0.10 13.23 8.48
CA VAL A 85 1.31 12.40 8.55
C VAL A 85 2.37 12.91 7.59
N THR A 86 1.98 13.38 6.39
CA THR A 86 2.95 13.97 5.44
C THR A 86 3.55 15.26 5.99
N LEU A 87 2.73 16.16 6.56
CA LEU A 87 3.22 17.37 7.23
C LEU A 87 4.17 17.03 8.38
N LEU A 88 3.78 16.09 9.23
CA LEU A 88 4.63 15.64 10.35
C LEU A 88 5.94 15.02 9.85
N SER A 89 5.88 14.23 8.78
CA SER A 89 7.07 13.65 8.15
C SER A 89 8.04 14.72 7.68
N VAL A 90 7.55 15.76 7.00
CA VAL A 90 8.38 16.85 6.47
C VAL A 90 8.95 17.75 7.57
N LEU A 91 8.20 17.98 8.66
CA LEU A 91 8.64 18.86 9.75
C LEU A 91 9.63 18.21 10.72
N ILE A 92 9.54 16.88 10.92
CA ILE A 92 10.31 16.17 11.94
C ILE A 92 11.47 15.36 11.34
N PHE A 93 11.36 14.90 10.10
CA PHE A 93 12.33 13.98 9.50
C PHE A 93 12.95 14.53 8.21
N ASP A 94 14.28 14.45 8.13
CA ASP A 94 15.04 14.80 6.93
C ASP A 94 14.75 13.85 5.76
N ASN A 95 14.84 14.39 4.54
CA ASN A 95 14.48 13.75 3.27
C ASN A 95 15.11 12.36 3.05
N ASP A 96 16.33 12.12 3.53
CA ASP A 96 17.08 10.90 3.24
C ASP A 96 16.71 9.70 4.12
N SER A 97 15.92 9.90 5.18
CA SER A 97 15.69 8.85 6.18
C SER A 97 14.37 8.10 6.05
N ILE A 98 13.50 8.49 5.12
CA ILE A 98 12.16 7.91 4.98
C ILE A 98 11.81 7.77 3.50
N ARG A 99 11.26 6.61 3.12
CA ARG A 99 10.77 6.37 1.76
C ARG A 99 9.56 7.26 1.47
N ARG A 100 9.75 8.32 0.67
CA ARG A 100 8.68 9.20 0.20
C ARG A 100 8.26 8.84 -1.23
N ILE A 101 7.00 9.09 -1.54
CA ILE A 101 6.53 9.07 -2.93
C ILE A 101 7.24 10.22 -3.64
N GLY A 102 7.95 9.89 -4.74
CA GLY A 102 8.71 10.86 -5.53
C GLY A 102 7.83 11.87 -6.27
N GLU A 103 8.46 12.66 -7.13
CA GLU A 103 7.75 13.67 -7.92
C GLU A 103 6.74 13.03 -8.88
N ILE A 104 5.51 13.53 -8.87
CA ILE A 104 4.48 13.14 -9.83
C ILE A 104 4.67 14.01 -11.07
N PRO A 105 4.93 13.43 -12.26
CA PRO A 105 5.16 14.22 -13.46
C PRO A 105 3.91 15.05 -13.80
N ALA A 106 4.07 16.37 -13.82
CA ALA A 106 3.01 17.29 -14.20
C ALA A 106 2.95 17.41 -15.73
N GLY A 107 2.25 16.48 -16.39
CA GLY A 107 2.08 16.48 -17.84
C GLY A 107 1.06 15.45 -18.30
N LEU A 108 0.65 15.54 -19.56
CA LEU A 108 -0.13 14.48 -20.18
C LEU A 108 0.77 13.24 -20.37
N PRO A 109 0.32 12.04 -19.96
CA PRO A 109 1.06 10.82 -20.23
C PRO A 109 1.24 10.66 -21.75
N SER A 110 2.41 10.19 -22.17
CA SER A 110 2.61 9.86 -23.58
C SER A 110 1.64 8.73 -23.97
N LEU A 111 1.04 8.85 -25.15
CA LEU A 111 0.18 7.79 -25.67
C LEU A 111 1.06 6.57 -26.00
N VAL A 112 0.92 5.50 -25.22
CA VAL A 112 1.62 4.23 -25.45
C VAL A 112 0.69 3.31 -26.24
N MET A 113 1.07 2.98 -27.48
CA MET A 113 0.35 1.98 -28.28
C MET A 113 0.71 0.58 -27.77
N PRO A 114 -0.28 -0.27 -27.44
CA PRO A 114 0.00 -1.61 -26.94
C PRO A 114 0.67 -2.46 -28.03
N THR A 115 1.76 -3.12 -27.68
CA THR A 115 2.45 -4.07 -28.55
C THR A 115 1.98 -5.49 -28.24
N PHE A 116 1.55 -6.23 -29.25
CA PHE A 116 1.11 -7.61 -29.09
C PHE A 116 2.24 -8.57 -29.47
N ASN A 117 2.68 -9.37 -28.51
CA ASN A 117 3.54 -10.53 -28.74
C ASN A 117 2.71 -11.79 -28.43
N SER A 118 2.97 -12.91 -29.10
CA SER A 118 2.26 -14.18 -28.88
C SER A 118 2.36 -14.63 -27.42
N GLU A 119 3.53 -14.51 -26.80
CA GLU A 119 3.77 -14.86 -25.39
C GLU A 119 3.00 -13.95 -24.41
N ILE A 120 2.93 -12.65 -24.69
CA ILE A 120 2.20 -11.69 -23.86
C ILE A 120 0.69 -11.92 -24.02
N LEU A 121 0.23 -12.24 -25.23
CA LEU A 121 -1.17 -12.48 -25.51
C LEU A 121 -1.66 -13.75 -24.81
N THR A 122 -0.88 -14.83 -24.80
CA THR A 122 -1.22 -16.05 -24.04
C THR A 122 -1.23 -15.80 -22.54
N ALA A 123 -0.25 -15.07 -22.00
CA ALA A 123 -0.21 -14.71 -20.58
C ALA A 123 -1.43 -13.87 -20.18
N MET A 124 -1.77 -12.84 -20.96
CA MET A 124 -2.95 -12.01 -20.71
C MET A 124 -4.26 -12.81 -20.75
N VAL A 125 -4.39 -13.77 -21.66
CA VAL A 125 -5.58 -14.63 -21.72
C VAL A 125 -5.65 -15.55 -20.51
N ILE A 126 -4.53 -16.12 -20.05
CA ILE A 126 -4.53 -16.95 -18.85
C ILE A 126 -4.90 -16.10 -17.63
N ASP A 127 -4.32 -14.91 -17.48
CA ASP A 127 -4.57 -13.99 -16.36
C ASP A 127 -5.98 -13.40 -16.38
N ALA A 128 -6.59 -13.21 -17.56
CA ALA A 128 -7.95 -12.68 -17.67
C ALA A 128 -9.04 -13.72 -17.35
N TRP A 129 -8.71 -15.01 -17.46
CA TRP A 129 -9.65 -16.11 -17.24
C TRP A 129 -9.47 -16.80 -15.88
N CYS A 130 -8.36 -16.55 -15.17
CA CYS A 130 -8.05 -17.10 -13.85
C CYS A 130 -8.28 -16.08 -12.72
#